data_AF-A0A0E0JWM8-F1
#
_entry.id   AF-A0A0E0JWM8-F1
#
_cell.length_a   1.000
_cell.length_b   1.000
_cell.length_c   1.000
_cell.angle_alpha   90.00
_cell.angle_beta   90.00
_cell.angle_gamma   90.00
#
_symmetry.space_group_name_H-M   'P 1'
#
loop_
_entity.id
_entity.type
_entity.pdbx_description
1 polymer ?
#
loop_
_entity_poly.entity_id
_entity_poly.type
_entity_poly.pdbx_seq_one_letter_code
_entity_poly.pdbx_strand_id
1 'polypeptide(L)'
;MQRLNCVSLLLLLFFVVAALISFVATAHRELPMARKVDEIGDHLQAKLDNQASSVSVSRATAKVGDDHQEAVMRKCKNGRNNCKNFRTRKLPTAADGKIHFDGHMPFTADYHSAKVVKAVHNEASSLLICDDGVAVPATVVLDATGFSRCLVQYDKPYNPGYQVAYGILAEVDGHPFDIDKMLFMDWRDSHLPEGSEIKERNRRIPTFLYAMPFSPTRIFLEETSLVARPGLAMDDIQERMAARLRHLGIRVRAVEEDERCVIPMGGPLPVLPQRVVGIGGTAGMVHPSTGYMVARTLATAPIVADAIVRFLDTGGNSGVFAGDALSAEVWRELWPAERRRQREFFCFGMDILLKLDLDGTRRFFDAFFDLEPRYWHGFLSSRLFLPELVMFGLSLFANASNTSRLEIMAKGTAPLAKMIANLIQDRDR
;
A
#
# COMPACT_ATOMS: atom_id res chain seq x y z
N MET A 1 34.66 -16.99 -26.07
CA MET A 1 33.28 -17.41 -26.41
C MET A 1 32.41 -17.10 -25.19
N GLN A 2 31.14 -16.71 -25.26
CA GLN A 2 30.24 -16.49 -26.40
C GLN A 2 29.78 -15.01 -26.45
N ARG A 3 29.13 -14.58 -27.55
CA ARG A 3 28.35 -13.32 -27.63
C ARG A 3 26.86 -13.68 -27.67
N LEU A 4 26.05 -13.14 -26.76
CA LEU A 4 24.57 -13.05 -26.80
C LEU A 4 24.11 -12.36 -25.48
N ASN A 5 23.13 -11.47 -25.39
CA ASN A 5 22.56 -10.62 -26.44
C ASN A 5 22.01 -9.32 -25.80
N CYS A 6 22.48 -8.16 -26.23
CA CYS A 6 22.00 -6.85 -25.75
C CYS A 6 20.65 -6.47 -26.40
N VAL A 7 19.64 -7.34 -26.27
CA VAL A 7 18.26 -7.17 -26.79
C VAL A 7 17.25 -7.83 -25.84
N SER A 8 17.59 -8.98 -25.25
CA SER A 8 16.78 -9.64 -24.20
C SER A 8 16.95 -9.00 -22.81
N LEU A 9 17.63 -7.85 -22.76
CA LEU A 9 17.51 -6.84 -21.72
C LEU A 9 17.08 -5.51 -22.41
N LEU A 10 16.07 -5.53 -23.31
CA LEU A 10 15.34 -4.35 -23.80
C LEU A 10 13.77 -4.44 -23.72
N LEU A 11 13.13 -5.11 -22.71
CA LEU A 11 11.66 -5.47 -22.69
C LEU A 11 10.88 -5.69 -21.29
N LEU A 12 10.52 -4.71 -20.39
CA LEU A 12 9.61 -4.77 -19.13
C LEU A 12 8.86 -3.56 -18.20
N LEU A 13 8.76 -2.18 -18.36
CA LEU A 13 8.66 -1.10 -17.22
C LEU A 13 7.92 0.27 -17.35
N PHE A 14 7.24 0.82 -16.31
CA PHE A 14 7.05 2.27 -15.81
C PHE A 14 5.99 2.28 -14.66
N PHE A 15 5.60 3.44 -14.01
CA PHE A 15 4.32 4.13 -13.53
C PHE A 15 3.41 3.82 -12.24
N VAL A 16 3.63 4.30 -10.98
CA VAL A 16 2.84 4.19 -9.65
C VAL A 16 3.35 5.00 -8.39
N VAL A 17 2.56 5.80 -7.61
CA VAL A 17 2.82 6.15 -6.14
C VAL A 17 1.61 6.82 -5.38
N ALA A 18 1.54 6.75 -4.02
CA ALA A 18 0.63 7.46 -3.04
C ALA A 18 -0.86 6.97 -2.88
N ALA A 19 -1.53 6.87 -1.70
CA ALA A 19 -1.21 7.01 -0.25
C ALA A 19 -2.05 6.03 0.67
N LEU A 20 -1.78 5.91 1.99
CA LEU A 20 -2.26 4.86 2.96
C LEU A 20 -3.31 5.36 4.00
N ILE A 21 -4.29 4.53 4.42
CA ILE A 21 -5.05 4.49 5.72
C ILE A 21 -6.21 3.47 5.57
N SER A 22 -6.63 2.76 6.63
CA SER A 22 -7.64 1.68 6.54
C SER A 22 -8.95 1.99 7.30
N PHE A 23 -10.09 1.83 6.61
CA PHE A 23 -11.45 1.83 7.16
C PHE A 23 -12.22 0.62 6.60
N VAL A 24 -13.26 0.15 7.31
CA VAL A 24 -14.22 -0.83 6.79
C VAL A 24 -15.46 -0.07 6.30
N ALA A 25 -15.87 -0.33 5.06
CA ALA A 25 -17.10 0.21 4.47
C ALA A 25 -17.85 -0.88 3.70
N THR A 26 -19.14 -1.02 3.93
CA THR A 26 -20.05 -1.84 3.11
C THR A 26 -20.78 -0.94 2.13
N ALA A 27 -20.77 -1.31 0.85
CA ALA A 27 -21.45 -0.55 -0.20
C ALA A 27 -22.74 -1.27 -0.64
N HIS A 28 -23.85 -0.54 -0.68
CA HIS A 28 -25.15 -1.08 -1.08
C HIS A 28 -25.59 -0.52 -2.43
N ARG A 29 -26.13 -1.38 -3.30
CA ARG A 29 -26.81 -0.98 -4.54
C ARG A 29 -28.32 -0.95 -4.27
N GLU A 30 -28.83 0.22 -3.92
CA GLU A 30 -30.25 0.52 -4.05
C GLU A 30 -30.66 0.27 -5.52
N LEU A 31 -31.34 -0.85 -5.78
CA LEU A 31 -32.00 -1.03 -7.07
C LEU A 31 -33.16 -0.02 -7.11
N PRO A 32 -33.25 0.83 -8.16
CA PRO A 32 -34.34 1.80 -8.24
C PRO A 32 -35.67 1.03 -8.29
N MET A 33 -36.46 1.15 -7.21
CA MET A 33 -37.80 0.57 -7.13
C MET A 33 -38.56 0.94 -8.40
N ALA A 34 -38.97 -0.07 -9.16
CA ALA A 34 -39.76 0.13 -10.36
C ALA A 34 -40.99 0.97 -10.00
N ARG A 35 -41.24 2.03 -10.77
CA ARG A 35 -42.38 2.93 -10.53
C ARG A 35 -43.64 2.08 -10.39
N LYS A 36 -44.22 2.10 -9.18
CA LYS A 36 -45.51 1.49 -8.93
C LYS A 36 -46.52 2.19 -9.84
N VAL A 37 -47.24 1.41 -10.63
CA VAL A 37 -48.36 1.93 -11.41
C VAL A 37 -49.51 2.10 -10.42
N ASP A 38 -49.80 3.35 -10.08
CA ASP A 38 -51.06 3.70 -9.42
C ASP A 38 -52.22 3.60 -10.43
N GLU A 39 -53.46 3.64 -9.92
CA GLU A 39 -54.72 3.36 -10.64
C GLU A 39 -54.95 1.88 -11.01
N ILE A 40 -55.48 1.12 -10.05
CA ILE A 40 -56.78 0.41 -10.13
C ILE A 40 -57.01 -0.30 -8.79
N GLY A 41 -58.21 -0.17 -8.19
CA GLY A 41 -58.64 -1.06 -7.10
C GLY A 41 -59.00 -0.44 -5.74
N ASP A 42 -59.66 0.73 -5.72
CA ASP A 42 -60.47 1.14 -4.55
C ASP A 42 -61.59 0.11 -4.29
N HIS A 43 -61.30 -0.95 -3.53
CA HIS A 43 -62.37 -1.85 -3.05
C HIS A 43 -62.07 -2.75 -1.84
N LEU A 44 -60.82 -2.83 -1.34
CA LEU A 44 -60.45 -3.79 -0.26
C LEU A 44 -60.20 -3.18 1.13
N GLN A 45 -60.14 -1.84 1.26
CA GLN A 45 -59.95 -1.15 2.54
C GLN A 45 -61.28 -0.99 3.33
N ALA A 46 -62.02 -2.10 3.50
CA ALA A 46 -63.35 -2.08 4.14
C ALA A 46 -63.61 -3.29 5.07
N LYS A 47 -62.58 -4.09 5.40
CA LYS A 47 -62.77 -5.37 6.13
C LYS A 47 -61.70 -5.75 7.18
N LEU A 48 -60.72 -4.90 7.48
CA LEU A 48 -59.65 -5.22 8.44
C LEU A 48 -59.48 -4.21 9.60
N ASP A 49 -60.23 -3.12 9.63
CA ASP A 49 -60.24 -2.17 10.75
C ASP A 49 -61.18 -2.63 11.89
N ASN A 50 -60.89 -3.81 12.46
CA ASN A 50 -61.63 -4.34 13.61
C ASN A 50 -60.75 -5.28 14.45
N GLN A 51 -60.70 -5.06 15.77
CA GLN A 51 -59.69 -5.59 16.73
C GLN A 51 -58.27 -4.99 16.48
N ALA A 52 -57.71 -4.07 17.27
CA ALA A 52 -57.72 -3.84 18.74
C ALA A 52 -57.11 -5.01 19.53
N SER A 53 -56.22 -4.83 20.53
CA SER A 53 -55.57 -3.63 21.09
C SER A 53 -54.44 -4.05 22.06
N SER A 54 -53.54 -3.11 22.43
CA SER A 54 -52.55 -3.17 23.55
C SER A 54 -51.52 -4.35 23.49
N VAL A 55 -50.37 -4.39 24.19
CA VAL A 55 -49.91 -3.90 25.52
C VAL A 55 -48.43 -3.42 25.43
N SER A 56 -47.89 -2.81 26.50
CA SER A 56 -46.57 -2.15 26.57
C SER A 56 -45.69 -2.62 27.74
N VAL A 57 -44.43 -2.10 27.79
CA VAL A 57 -43.43 -2.27 28.89
C VAL A 57 -42.86 -3.73 28.94
N SER A 58 -41.62 -4.04 29.36
CA SER A 58 -40.70 -3.33 30.26
C SER A 58 -39.20 -3.46 29.94
N ARG A 59 -38.37 -2.76 30.74
CA ARG A 59 -36.93 -2.55 30.61
C ARG A 59 -36.22 -3.15 31.83
N ALA A 60 -35.11 -3.86 31.65
CA ALA A 60 -34.31 -4.43 32.75
C ALA A 60 -32.81 -4.12 32.58
N THR A 61 -32.08 -3.94 33.68
CA THR A 61 -30.66 -3.54 33.68
C THR A 61 -29.90 -4.00 34.94
N ALA A 62 -28.78 -4.71 34.76
CA ALA A 62 -27.66 -4.87 35.71
C ALA A 62 -26.38 -5.04 34.86
N LYS A 63 -25.24 -4.38 35.11
CA LYS A 63 -24.33 -4.42 36.28
C LYS A 63 -23.81 -5.84 36.55
N VAL A 64 -22.62 -6.22 36.04
CA VAL A 64 -21.24 -5.81 36.40
C VAL A 64 -20.67 -6.64 37.55
N GLY A 65 -19.52 -7.25 37.30
CA GLY A 65 -18.60 -7.85 38.26
C GLY A 65 -17.24 -8.08 37.59
N ASP A 66 -16.17 -7.70 38.27
CA ASP A 66 -14.76 -7.97 37.92
C ASP A 66 -14.40 -9.45 38.24
N ASP A 67 -13.22 -10.01 37.98
CA ASP A 67 -11.87 -9.42 37.86
C ASP A 67 -10.87 -10.41 37.16
N HIS A 68 -9.63 -9.92 36.96
CA HIS A 68 -8.35 -10.62 36.84
C HIS A 68 -7.67 -10.84 35.46
N GLN A 69 -6.69 -9.96 35.23
CA GLN A 69 -5.27 -10.24 34.88
C GLN A 69 -4.90 -10.79 33.49
N GLU A 70 -3.71 -10.50 32.93
CA GLU A 70 -2.88 -9.28 32.97
C GLU A 70 -1.88 -9.35 31.80
N ALA A 71 -1.69 -8.26 31.04
CA ALA A 71 -0.63 -8.16 30.02
C ALA A 71 -0.12 -6.72 29.91
N VAL A 72 1.19 -6.52 30.14
CA VAL A 72 1.76 -5.19 30.40
C VAL A 72 2.12 -4.44 29.11
N MET A 73 1.53 -3.26 28.92
CA MET A 73 2.06 -2.20 28.04
C MET A 73 2.27 -0.91 28.85
N ARG A 74 3.50 -0.35 28.79
CA ARG A 74 3.90 0.79 29.62
C ARG A 74 3.31 2.10 29.09
N LYS A 75 2.61 2.85 29.96
CA LYS A 75 2.10 4.19 29.66
C LYS A 75 3.23 5.23 29.64
N CYS A 76 3.31 6.04 28.59
CA CYS A 76 3.96 7.34 28.68
C CYS A 76 3.16 8.26 29.62
N LYS A 77 3.83 8.88 30.59
CA LYS A 77 3.26 9.94 31.43
C LYS A 77 3.60 11.31 30.82
N ASN A 78 2.60 11.99 30.29
CA ASN A 78 2.36 13.41 30.60
C ASN A 78 0.93 13.80 30.17
N GLY A 79 0.21 14.49 31.04
CA GLY A 79 -1.22 14.70 30.87
C GLY A 79 -1.59 16.07 30.30
N ARG A 80 -2.34 16.09 29.18
CA ARG A 80 -3.26 17.17 28.84
C ARG A 80 -4.57 16.59 28.32
N ASN A 81 -5.62 16.69 29.13
CA ASN A 81 -6.96 16.25 28.77
C ASN A 81 -7.65 17.28 27.87
N ASN A 82 -7.61 17.08 26.54
CA ASN A 82 -8.76 17.30 25.65
C ASN A 82 -8.40 17.01 24.19
N CYS A 83 -9.05 16.00 23.59
CA CYS A 83 -9.12 15.87 22.13
C CYS A 83 -10.49 15.30 21.67
N LYS A 84 -11.58 15.83 22.23
CA LYS A 84 -12.93 15.65 21.69
C LYS A 84 -13.26 16.82 20.76
N ASN A 85 -12.89 16.75 19.47
CA ASN A 85 -13.43 17.62 18.41
C ASN A 85 -13.01 17.19 16.98
N PHE A 86 -13.22 15.93 16.59
CA PHE A 86 -13.23 15.59 15.16
C PHE A 86 -14.54 16.14 14.55
N ARG A 87 -14.51 17.38 14.03
CA ARG A 87 -15.65 18.00 13.36
C ARG A 87 -15.83 17.41 11.97
N THR A 88 -16.68 16.41 11.84
CA THR A 88 -17.20 15.96 10.54
C THR A 88 -18.00 17.09 9.89
N ARG A 89 -17.39 17.75 8.89
CA ARG A 89 -18.04 18.83 8.15
C ARG A 89 -18.99 18.21 7.11
N LYS A 90 -20.30 18.18 7.40
CA LYS A 90 -21.31 17.93 6.35
C LYS A 90 -21.05 18.91 5.19
N LEU A 91 -21.09 18.43 3.95
CA LEU A 91 -21.05 19.31 2.80
C LEU A 91 -22.28 20.24 2.82
N PRO A 92 -22.15 21.51 2.38
CA PRO A 92 -23.28 22.41 2.28
C PRO A 92 -24.27 21.90 1.22
N THR A 93 -25.52 21.70 1.62
CA THR A 93 -26.65 21.57 0.68
C THR A 93 -26.87 22.88 -0.05
N ALA A 94 -27.18 22.83 -1.35
CA ALA A 94 -27.60 24.01 -2.09
C ALA A 94 -28.98 24.51 -1.60
N ALA A 95 -29.36 25.72 -2.02
CA ALA A 95 -30.53 26.45 -1.50
C ALA A 95 -31.90 25.82 -1.84
N ASP A 96 -31.94 24.82 -2.73
CA ASP A 96 -33.12 24.03 -3.07
C ASP A 96 -33.18 22.67 -2.33
N GLY A 97 -32.20 22.40 -1.45
CA GLY A 97 -32.05 21.15 -0.73
C GLY A 97 -31.40 20.01 -1.53
N LYS A 98 -30.98 20.23 -2.79
CA LYS A 98 -30.37 19.20 -3.63
C LYS A 98 -28.90 19.52 -3.91
N ILE A 99 -28.02 18.57 -3.64
CA ILE A 99 -26.65 18.64 -4.16
C ILE A 99 -26.71 18.13 -5.59
N HIS A 100 -26.65 19.05 -6.56
CA HIS A 100 -26.54 18.70 -7.97
C HIS A 100 -25.16 18.09 -8.25
N PHE A 101 -25.12 16.75 -8.28
CA PHE A 101 -24.03 15.99 -8.88
C PHE A 101 -24.35 15.75 -10.36
N ASP A 102 -23.41 16.04 -11.26
CA ASP A 102 -23.55 15.69 -12.67
C ASP A 102 -23.42 14.17 -12.85
N GLY A 103 -24.54 13.51 -13.18
CA GLY A 103 -24.58 12.21 -13.86
C GLY A 103 -24.18 10.94 -13.09
N HIS A 104 -23.61 11.01 -11.88
CA HIS A 104 -23.08 9.84 -11.17
C HIS A 104 -23.88 9.39 -9.95
N MET A 105 -23.92 8.07 -9.72
CA MET A 105 -24.74 7.42 -8.70
C MET A 105 -24.38 7.85 -7.27
N PRO A 106 -25.37 8.10 -6.38
CA PRO A 106 -25.12 8.20 -4.95
C PRO A 106 -24.83 6.80 -4.38
N PHE A 107 -23.57 6.52 -4.06
CA PHE A 107 -23.23 5.32 -3.30
C PHE A 107 -23.60 5.50 -1.83
N THR A 108 -24.37 4.58 -1.27
CA THR A 108 -24.53 4.46 0.19
C THR A 108 -23.43 3.55 0.72
N ALA A 109 -22.67 4.06 1.69
CA ALA A 109 -21.58 3.36 2.34
C ALA A 109 -21.79 3.39 3.86
N ASP A 110 -21.98 2.22 4.46
CA ASP A 110 -22.11 2.08 5.91
C ASP A 110 -20.73 1.76 6.51
N TYR A 111 -20.38 2.49 7.58
CA TYR A 111 -19.07 2.45 8.20
C TYR A 111 -19.12 1.76 9.55
N HIS A 112 -18.51 0.57 9.63
CA HIS A 112 -18.48 -0.24 10.83
C HIS A 112 -17.18 0.01 11.60
N SER A 113 -17.28 0.53 12.83
CA SER A 113 -16.15 0.87 13.70
C SER A 113 -15.62 -0.35 14.50
N ALA A 114 -15.49 -1.49 13.84
CA ALA A 114 -15.03 -2.77 14.40
C ALA A 114 -13.97 -3.41 13.49
N LYS A 115 -13.23 -4.39 14.01
CA LYS A 115 -12.22 -5.14 13.24
C LYS A 115 -12.77 -6.49 12.82
N VAL A 116 -12.68 -6.81 11.54
CA VAL A 116 -12.93 -8.17 11.05
C VAL A 116 -11.85 -9.11 11.60
N VAL A 117 -12.25 -10.08 12.42
CA VAL A 117 -11.36 -11.13 12.95
C VAL A 117 -11.31 -12.36 12.06
N LYS A 118 -12.36 -12.59 11.25
CA LYS A 118 -12.46 -13.75 10.35
C LYS A 118 -13.43 -13.47 9.20
N ALA A 119 -13.09 -13.95 8.00
CA ALA A 119 -14.06 -14.20 6.95
C ALA A 119 -14.46 -15.68 6.95
N VAL A 120 -15.76 -15.96 6.86
CA VAL A 120 -16.32 -17.28 6.56
C VAL A 120 -16.93 -17.21 5.16
N HIS A 121 -16.78 -18.27 4.37
CA HIS A 121 -17.22 -18.30 2.97
C HIS A 121 -18.22 -19.43 2.75
N ASN A 122 -19.30 -19.07 2.06
CA ASN A 122 -20.29 -19.97 1.50
C ASN A 122 -20.21 -19.87 -0.04
N GLU A 123 -20.85 -20.82 -0.72
CA GLU A 123 -20.99 -20.94 -2.18
C GLU A 123 -21.18 -19.60 -2.93
N ALA A 124 -22.19 -18.81 -2.55
CA ALA A 124 -22.47 -17.51 -3.16
C ALA A 124 -21.89 -16.30 -2.39
N SER A 125 -21.81 -16.38 -1.06
CA SER A 125 -21.60 -15.21 -0.19
C SER A 125 -20.52 -15.43 0.88
N SER A 126 -20.10 -14.35 1.54
CA SER A 126 -19.22 -14.37 2.69
C SER A 126 -19.91 -13.79 3.92
N LEU A 127 -19.47 -14.18 5.11
CA LEU A 127 -19.84 -13.60 6.38
C LEU A 127 -18.58 -13.13 7.10
N LEU A 128 -18.47 -11.82 7.32
CA LEU A 128 -17.39 -11.22 8.10
C LEU A 128 -17.78 -11.22 9.56
N ILE A 129 -16.92 -11.78 10.42
CA ILE A 129 -17.10 -11.78 11.88
C ILE A 129 -16.20 -10.70 12.45
N CYS A 130 -16.76 -9.79 13.24
CA CYS A 130 -16.06 -8.68 13.87
C CYS A 130 -15.69 -8.97 15.34
N ASP A 131 -14.76 -8.19 15.89
CA ASP A 131 -14.29 -8.28 17.29
C ASP A 131 -15.32 -7.84 18.35
N ASP A 132 -16.35 -7.10 17.93
CA ASP A 132 -17.55 -6.78 18.72
C ASP A 132 -18.65 -7.87 18.68
N GLY A 133 -18.42 -8.96 17.92
CA GLY A 133 -19.37 -10.04 17.71
C GLY A 133 -20.42 -9.78 16.62
N VAL A 134 -20.38 -8.63 15.93
CA VAL A 134 -21.24 -8.37 14.77
C VAL A 134 -20.84 -9.25 13.60
N ALA A 135 -21.83 -9.77 12.87
CA ALA A 135 -21.63 -10.56 11.66
C ALA A 135 -22.20 -9.82 10.44
N VAL A 136 -21.35 -9.50 9.47
CA VAL A 136 -21.69 -8.68 8.28
C VAL A 136 -21.68 -9.55 7.02
N PRO A 137 -22.83 -9.77 6.34
CA PRO A 137 -22.88 -10.53 5.10
C PRO A 137 -22.37 -9.70 3.91
N ALA A 138 -21.62 -10.33 3.00
CA ALA A 138 -21.03 -9.66 1.84
C ALA A 138 -20.90 -10.59 0.62
N THR A 139 -21.25 -10.10 -0.58
CA THR A 139 -21.09 -10.87 -1.84
C THR A 139 -19.61 -10.96 -2.27
N VAL A 140 -18.83 -9.93 -1.96
CA VAL A 140 -17.38 -9.84 -2.20
C VAL A 140 -16.70 -9.22 -0.98
N VAL A 141 -15.48 -9.66 -0.66
CA VAL A 141 -14.68 -9.15 0.46
C VAL A 141 -13.40 -8.53 -0.10
N LEU A 142 -13.19 -7.25 0.17
CA LEU A 142 -11.97 -6.52 -0.19
C LEU A 142 -11.11 -6.30 1.07
N ASP A 143 -9.99 -7.02 1.20
CA ASP A 143 -9.02 -6.82 2.27
C ASP A 143 -8.09 -5.65 1.91
N ALA A 144 -8.31 -4.50 2.54
CA ALA A 144 -7.49 -3.29 2.40
C ALA A 144 -6.64 -3.02 3.67
N THR A 145 -6.27 -4.06 4.44
CA THR A 145 -5.53 -3.93 5.71
C THR A 145 -4.02 -3.67 5.56
N GLY A 146 -3.57 -3.27 4.36
CA GLY A 146 -2.16 -2.94 4.12
C GLY A 146 -1.25 -4.15 4.35
N PHE A 147 -0.46 -4.13 5.42
CA PHE A 147 0.53 -5.17 5.75
C PHE A 147 0.07 -6.20 6.79
N SER A 148 -1.17 -6.11 7.30
CA SER A 148 -1.66 -7.02 8.34
C SER A 148 -1.83 -8.47 7.88
N ARG A 149 -2.04 -8.70 6.56
CA ARG A 149 -2.11 -10.06 5.95
C ARG A 149 -3.09 -11.01 6.67
N CYS A 150 -4.22 -10.48 7.14
CA CYS A 150 -5.07 -11.15 8.12
C CYS A 150 -6.28 -11.90 7.53
N LEU A 151 -6.76 -11.53 6.33
CA LEU A 151 -7.85 -12.27 5.66
C LEU A 151 -7.35 -12.99 4.38
N VAL A 152 -6.40 -12.38 3.66
CA VAL A 152 -5.79 -12.97 2.47
C VAL A 152 -4.75 -14.06 2.81
N GLN A 153 -4.81 -15.18 2.10
CA GLN A 153 -3.95 -16.37 2.28
C GLN A 153 -2.69 -16.33 1.40
N TYR A 154 -1.62 -16.99 1.84
CA TYR A 154 -0.31 -17.09 1.16
C TYR A 154 0.26 -18.50 1.27
N ASP A 155 0.84 -19.02 0.19
CA ASP A 155 1.49 -20.34 0.10
C ASP A 155 3.01 -20.30 0.40
N LYS A 156 3.63 -19.12 0.30
CA LYS A 156 5.09 -18.94 0.31
C LYS A 156 5.63 -18.33 1.61
N PRO A 157 6.85 -18.71 2.06
CA PRO A 157 7.52 -18.12 3.20
C PRO A 157 7.64 -16.60 3.11
N TYR A 158 7.37 -15.91 4.23
CA TYR A 158 7.43 -14.46 4.30
C TYR A 158 8.84 -13.96 4.66
N ASN A 159 9.64 -13.66 3.63
CA ASN A 159 10.98 -13.09 3.78
C ASN A 159 11.23 -11.96 2.74
N PRO A 160 10.52 -10.81 2.85
CA PRO A 160 10.70 -9.68 1.95
C PRO A 160 12.06 -8.99 2.19
N GLY A 161 12.39 -7.97 1.40
CA GLY A 161 13.29 -6.92 1.90
C GLY A 161 12.52 -5.96 2.81
N TYR A 162 13.21 -5.09 3.54
CA TYR A 162 12.58 -4.02 4.31
C TYR A 162 13.26 -2.69 4.03
N GLN A 163 12.47 -1.69 3.65
CA GLN A 163 12.85 -0.29 3.71
C GLN A 163 12.50 0.21 5.11
N VAL A 164 13.43 0.90 5.77
CA VAL A 164 13.26 1.41 7.14
C VAL A 164 13.62 2.89 7.15
N ALA A 165 12.75 3.70 7.73
CA ALA A 165 12.87 5.16 7.73
C ALA A 165 12.43 5.78 9.06
N TYR A 166 13.07 6.89 9.42
CA TYR A 166 12.65 7.76 10.52
C TYR A 166 12.45 9.18 9.98
N GLY A 167 11.19 9.64 10.03
CA GLY A 167 10.76 10.96 9.58
C GLY A 167 10.44 11.88 10.76
N ILE A 168 10.68 13.18 10.60
CA ILE A 168 10.12 14.23 11.45
C ILE A 168 9.56 15.37 10.60
N LEU A 169 8.42 15.90 11.01
CA LEU A 169 7.97 17.25 10.65
C LEU A 169 8.32 18.18 11.81
N ALA A 170 9.10 19.22 11.58
CA ALA A 170 9.73 19.99 12.66
C ALA A 170 9.80 21.51 12.41
N GLU A 171 9.66 22.27 13.50
CA GLU A 171 10.14 23.65 13.58
C GLU A 171 11.65 23.65 13.88
N VAL A 172 12.41 24.43 13.12
CA VAL A 172 13.87 24.55 13.21
C VAL A 172 14.31 26.00 13.29
N ASP A 173 15.49 26.27 13.84
CA ASP A 173 16.11 27.61 13.77
C ASP A 173 16.39 28.06 12.33
N GLY A 174 16.62 27.11 11.43
CA GLY A 174 16.92 27.31 10.02
C GLY A 174 17.38 26.00 9.36
N HIS A 175 17.41 25.96 8.02
CA HIS A 175 17.93 24.84 7.23
C HIS A 175 18.65 25.33 5.96
N PRO A 176 19.58 24.53 5.38
CA PRO A 176 20.34 24.91 4.19
C PRO A 176 19.64 24.63 2.85
N PHE A 177 18.40 24.11 2.87
CA PHE A 177 17.68 23.69 1.66
C PHE A 177 16.77 24.78 1.06
N ASP A 178 16.63 24.79 -0.26
CA ASP A 178 15.70 25.65 -0.99
C ASP A 178 14.24 25.27 -0.68
N ILE A 179 13.37 26.24 -0.43
CA ILE A 179 11.97 25.97 -0.01
C ILE A 179 11.15 25.37 -1.15
N ASP A 180 11.35 25.82 -2.40
CA ASP A 180 10.62 25.35 -3.57
C ASP A 180 11.13 24.01 -4.14
N LYS A 181 11.94 23.25 -3.38
CA LYS A 181 12.57 21.99 -3.83
C LYS A 181 12.57 20.91 -2.76
N MET A 182 12.17 19.70 -3.15
CA MET A 182 12.46 18.50 -2.36
C MET A 182 13.87 17.99 -2.68
N LEU A 183 14.68 17.74 -1.65
CA LEU A 183 15.91 16.96 -1.77
C LEU A 183 15.54 15.47 -1.88
N PHE A 184 15.89 14.85 -3.01
CA PHE A 184 15.60 13.45 -3.29
C PHE A 184 16.85 12.59 -3.11
N MET A 185 16.79 11.60 -2.20
CA MET A 185 17.80 10.56 -1.97
C MET A 185 19.25 11.06 -1.78
N ASP A 186 19.51 11.86 -0.75
CA ASP A 186 20.88 12.33 -0.45
C ASP A 186 21.77 11.26 0.22
N TRP A 187 22.47 10.49 -0.62
CA TRP A 187 23.46 9.47 -0.26
C TRP A 187 24.82 10.01 0.26
N ARG A 188 24.99 11.32 0.51
CA ARG A 188 26.28 11.86 1.01
C ARG A 188 26.47 11.55 2.49
N ASP A 189 27.65 11.04 2.84
CA ASP A 189 28.00 10.54 4.19
C ASP A 189 29.16 11.32 4.85
N SER A 190 29.46 12.53 4.35
CA SER A 190 30.45 13.46 4.92
C SER A 190 30.13 13.91 6.36
N HIS A 191 28.89 13.69 6.79
CA HIS A 191 28.42 13.95 8.15
C HIS A 191 28.82 12.85 9.16
N LEU A 192 29.31 11.70 8.69
CA LEU A 192 29.78 10.59 9.51
C LEU A 192 31.31 10.66 9.66
N PRO A 193 31.87 10.66 10.89
CA PRO A 193 33.32 10.73 11.12
C PRO A 193 34.07 9.55 10.49
N GLU A 194 35.20 9.83 9.87
CA GLU A 194 36.02 8.79 9.23
C GLU A 194 36.58 7.79 10.27
N GLY A 195 36.59 6.50 9.93
CA GLY A 195 37.00 5.43 10.84
C GLY A 195 36.07 5.14 12.03
N SER A 196 34.90 5.79 12.12
CA SER A 196 33.91 5.51 13.18
C SER A 196 33.01 4.31 12.87
N GLU A 197 32.44 3.65 13.88
CA GLU A 197 31.57 2.48 13.67
C GLU A 197 30.36 2.83 12.78
N ILE A 198 29.70 3.96 13.02
CA ILE A 198 28.56 4.43 12.23
C ILE A 198 28.92 4.66 10.74
N LYS A 199 30.16 5.06 10.45
CA LYS A 199 30.70 5.16 9.08
C LYS A 199 30.76 3.79 8.42
N GLU A 200 31.29 2.78 9.12
CA GLU A 200 31.39 1.41 8.63
C GLU A 200 30.02 0.72 8.48
N ARG A 201 29.08 0.95 9.42
CA ARG A 201 27.69 0.49 9.27
C ARG A 201 27.04 1.12 8.04
N ASN A 202 27.25 2.41 7.79
CA ASN A 202 26.70 3.11 6.62
C ASN A 202 27.39 2.75 5.30
N ARG A 203 28.70 2.47 5.30
CA ARG A 203 29.41 1.91 4.12
C ARG A 203 28.79 0.59 3.67
N ARG A 204 28.45 -0.28 4.63
CA ARG A 204 27.93 -1.64 4.38
C ARG A 204 26.45 -1.68 4.03
N ILE A 205 25.62 -0.91 4.72
CA ILE A 205 24.19 -0.74 4.37
C ILE A 205 23.85 0.75 4.50
N PRO A 206 23.75 1.49 3.38
CA PRO A 206 23.67 2.94 3.38
C PRO A 206 22.27 3.47 3.70
N THR A 207 22.23 4.67 4.28
CA THR A 207 21.02 5.51 4.35
C THR A 207 21.18 6.79 3.52
N PHE A 208 20.04 7.40 3.20
CA PHE A 208 19.93 8.69 2.53
C PHE A 208 18.94 9.61 3.26
N LEU A 209 19.05 10.92 3.01
CA LEU A 209 18.07 11.90 3.48
C LEU A 209 17.08 12.29 2.37
N TYR A 210 15.78 12.33 2.69
CA TYR A 210 14.83 13.25 2.06
C TYR A 210 14.69 14.51 2.90
N ALA A 211 14.59 15.67 2.24
CA ALA A 211 14.25 16.93 2.89
C ALA A 211 13.22 17.69 2.06
N MET A 212 12.12 18.13 2.67
CA MET A 212 11.07 18.91 2.02
C MET A 212 10.69 20.10 2.91
N PRO A 213 11.20 21.31 2.63
CA PRO A 213 10.87 22.49 3.42
C PRO A 213 9.49 23.06 3.08
N PHE A 214 8.90 23.76 4.05
CA PHE A 214 7.63 24.49 3.91
C PHE A 214 7.80 25.99 4.16
N SER A 215 8.80 26.37 4.95
CA SER A 215 9.22 27.74 5.23
C SER A 215 10.66 27.70 5.79
N PRO A 216 11.38 28.84 5.92
CA PRO A 216 12.77 28.85 6.41
C PRO A 216 12.98 28.18 7.77
N THR A 217 11.91 28.02 8.56
CA THR A 217 11.92 27.46 9.91
C THR A 217 11.02 26.24 10.07
N ARG A 218 10.45 25.66 9.00
CA ARG A 218 9.56 24.49 9.07
C ARG A 218 9.83 23.51 7.93
N ILE A 219 10.14 22.27 8.29
CA ILE A 219 10.69 21.28 7.34
C ILE A 219 10.29 19.84 7.69
N PHE A 220 10.04 19.02 6.67
CA PHE A 220 10.02 17.56 6.79
C PHE A 220 11.40 16.98 6.44
N LEU A 221 11.89 16.06 7.27
CA LEU A 221 13.20 15.40 7.15
C LEU A 221 13.01 13.91 7.38
N GLU A 222 13.49 13.05 6.48
CA GLU A 222 13.43 11.59 6.63
C GLU A 222 14.79 10.96 6.31
N GLU A 223 15.39 10.25 7.26
CA GLU A 223 16.58 9.40 7.01
C GLU A 223 16.10 7.96 6.74
N THR A 224 16.54 7.38 5.63
CA THR A 224 15.94 6.15 5.07
C THR A 224 16.99 5.17 4.56
N SER A 225 16.85 3.91 4.95
CA SER A 225 17.57 2.76 4.39
C SER A 225 16.73 2.13 3.27
N LEU A 226 17.20 2.22 2.02
CA LEU A 226 16.44 1.82 0.83
C LEU A 226 15.89 0.39 0.90
N VAL A 227 16.75 -0.62 1.09
CA VAL A 227 16.31 -2.00 1.31
C VAL A 227 17.39 -2.82 2.02
N ALA A 228 17.01 -3.51 3.09
CA ALA A 228 17.87 -4.44 3.80
C ALA A 228 17.11 -5.75 4.14
N ARG A 229 17.83 -6.84 4.44
CA ARG A 229 17.25 -8.12 4.88
C ARG A 229 18.18 -8.77 5.93
N PRO A 230 17.87 -8.70 7.24
CA PRO A 230 16.74 -7.98 7.86
C PRO A 230 16.82 -6.45 7.66
N GLY A 231 15.72 -5.74 7.96
CA GLY A 231 15.71 -4.28 8.01
C GLY A 231 16.67 -3.72 9.06
N LEU A 232 17.11 -2.47 8.90
CA LEU A 232 17.93 -1.78 9.89
C LEU A 232 17.16 -1.55 11.19
N ALA A 233 17.88 -1.52 12.31
CA ALA A 233 17.31 -1.09 13.58
C ALA A 233 16.95 0.40 13.53
N MET A 234 15.78 0.77 14.06
CA MET A 234 15.31 2.16 14.05
C MET A 234 16.35 3.10 14.66
N ASP A 235 16.95 2.71 15.79
CA ASP A 235 17.94 3.50 16.52
C ASP A 235 19.21 3.83 15.69
N ASP A 236 19.62 2.95 14.76
CA ASP A 236 20.74 3.22 13.82
C ASP A 236 20.35 4.28 12.78
N ILE A 237 19.10 4.26 12.30
CA ILE A 237 18.55 5.32 11.44
C ILE A 237 18.48 6.65 12.21
N GLN A 238 17.99 6.63 13.46
CA GLN A 238 17.90 7.82 14.31
C GLN A 238 19.29 8.39 14.67
N GLU A 239 20.31 7.55 14.89
CA GLU A 239 21.69 7.97 15.15
C GLU A 239 22.30 8.67 13.92
N ARG A 240 22.14 8.08 12.72
CA ARG A 240 22.61 8.64 11.44
C ARG A 240 21.94 9.98 11.13
N MET A 241 20.61 10.05 11.26
CA MET A 241 19.86 11.30 11.10
C MET A 241 20.40 12.37 12.06
N ALA A 242 20.57 12.05 13.35
CA ALA A 242 21.07 12.99 14.34
C ALA A 242 22.51 13.46 14.04
N ALA A 243 23.37 12.61 13.47
CA ALA A 243 24.68 13.01 12.97
C ALA A 243 24.56 13.98 11.77
N ARG A 244 23.67 13.69 10.82
CA ARG A 244 23.41 14.54 9.66
C ARG A 244 22.86 15.93 10.04
N LEU A 245 21.87 16.00 10.94
CA LEU A 245 21.31 17.29 11.38
C LEU A 245 22.35 18.16 12.10
N ARG A 246 23.21 17.56 12.95
CA ARG A 246 24.35 18.27 13.56
C ARG A 246 25.33 18.82 12.52
N HIS A 247 25.69 18.03 11.51
CA HIS A 247 26.60 18.46 10.43
C HIS A 247 26.01 19.58 9.56
N LEU A 248 24.70 19.56 9.32
CA LEU A 248 23.97 20.59 8.58
C LEU A 248 23.62 21.84 9.42
N GLY A 249 23.95 21.86 10.71
CA GLY A 249 23.61 22.95 11.63
C GLY A 249 22.12 23.08 11.97
N ILE A 250 21.30 22.10 11.59
CA ILE A 250 19.84 22.12 11.78
C ILE A 250 19.51 21.87 13.25
N ARG A 251 19.10 22.92 13.96
CA ARG A 251 18.62 22.84 15.35
C ARG A 251 17.10 22.79 15.38
N VAL A 252 16.56 21.62 15.76
CA VAL A 252 15.13 21.41 15.99
C VAL A 252 14.69 22.10 17.27
N ARG A 253 13.61 22.90 17.19
CA ARG A 253 12.93 23.54 18.33
C ARG A 253 11.80 22.68 18.85
N ALA A 254 10.99 22.16 17.93
CA ALA A 254 9.85 21.30 18.20
C ALA A 254 9.71 20.29 17.06
N VAL A 255 9.37 19.05 17.40
CA VAL A 255 8.83 18.07 16.45
C VAL A 255 7.31 18.21 16.51
N GLU A 256 6.69 18.47 15.37
CA GLU A 256 5.23 18.49 15.21
C GLU A 256 4.69 17.06 15.13
N GLU A 257 5.34 16.21 14.32
CA GLU A 257 4.99 14.80 14.07
C GLU A 257 6.28 13.97 13.86
N ASP A 258 6.35 12.74 14.40
CA ASP A 258 7.39 11.74 14.08
C ASP A 258 6.81 10.51 13.36
N GLU A 259 7.54 9.98 12.38
CA GLU A 259 7.15 8.81 11.59
C GLU A 259 8.20 7.70 11.70
N ARG A 260 7.73 6.46 11.86
CA ARG A 260 8.58 5.26 12.04
C ARG A 260 8.18 4.20 11.01
N CYS A 261 8.75 4.32 9.81
CA CYS A 261 8.38 3.52 8.67
C CYS A 261 9.16 2.20 8.61
N VAL A 262 8.44 1.09 8.46
CA VAL A 262 8.99 -0.24 8.13
C VAL A 262 8.14 -0.82 7.01
N ILE A 263 8.62 -0.71 5.77
CA ILE A 263 7.87 -1.10 4.56
C ILE A 263 8.40 -2.45 4.06
N PRO A 264 7.56 -3.50 4.05
CA PRO A 264 7.87 -4.75 3.36
C PRO A 264 8.04 -4.51 1.86
N MET A 265 9.26 -4.70 1.38
CA MET A 265 9.65 -4.48 -0.02
C MET A 265 9.14 -5.65 -0.87
N GLY A 266 7.88 -5.55 -1.27
CA GLY A 266 7.14 -6.63 -1.93
C GLY A 266 6.82 -7.78 -0.97
N GLY A 267 7.56 -8.88 -1.09
CA GLY A 267 7.24 -10.17 -0.43
C GLY A 267 6.56 -11.17 -1.39
N PRO A 268 6.00 -12.29 -0.88
CA PRO A 268 5.25 -13.23 -1.71
C PRO A 268 3.97 -12.57 -2.27
N LEU A 269 3.55 -13.01 -3.46
CA LEU A 269 2.16 -12.82 -3.87
C LEU A 269 1.24 -13.70 -3.00
N PRO A 270 -0.03 -13.32 -2.81
CA PRO A 270 -1.03 -14.19 -2.20
C PRO A 270 -1.33 -15.42 -3.07
N VAL A 271 -2.09 -16.38 -2.54
CA VAL A 271 -2.67 -17.47 -3.34
C VAL A 271 -3.65 -16.87 -4.34
N LEU A 272 -3.56 -17.26 -5.62
CA LEU A 272 -4.38 -16.74 -6.70
C LEU A 272 -5.03 -17.91 -7.48
N PRO A 273 -6.36 -17.91 -7.70
CA PRO A 273 -7.37 -17.05 -7.05
C PRO A 273 -7.63 -17.48 -5.59
N GLN A 274 -8.34 -16.65 -4.84
CA GLN A 274 -8.94 -17.01 -3.54
C GLN A 274 -10.16 -16.13 -3.25
N ARG A 275 -11.05 -16.53 -2.34
CA ARG A 275 -12.36 -15.87 -2.13
C ARG A 275 -12.27 -14.44 -1.58
N VAL A 276 -11.30 -14.13 -0.70
CA VAL A 276 -10.99 -12.75 -0.30
C VAL A 276 -10.13 -12.09 -1.37
N VAL A 277 -10.51 -10.91 -1.86
CA VAL A 277 -9.69 -10.13 -2.79
C VAL A 277 -8.85 -9.14 -1.98
N GLY A 278 -7.53 -9.21 -2.11
CA GLY A 278 -6.63 -8.23 -1.48
C GLY A 278 -6.57 -6.92 -2.27
N ILE A 279 -6.33 -5.81 -1.57
CA ILE A 279 -6.11 -4.48 -2.12
C ILE A 279 -4.88 -3.86 -1.46
N GLY A 280 -3.98 -3.27 -2.25
CA GLY A 280 -2.74 -2.66 -1.76
C GLY A 280 -1.75 -3.70 -1.22
N GLY A 281 -1.33 -3.54 0.04
CA GLY A 281 -0.18 -4.25 0.61
C GLY A 281 -0.39 -5.77 0.64
N THR A 282 -1.60 -6.19 0.99
CA THR A 282 -1.95 -7.61 1.12
C THR A 282 -2.13 -8.29 -0.24
N ALA A 283 -2.54 -7.53 -1.28
CA ALA A 283 -2.43 -7.99 -2.67
C ALA A 283 -0.97 -8.11 -3.17
N GLY A 284 0.03 -7.69 -2.38
CA GLY A 284 1.44 -7.70 -2.80
C GLY A 284 1.78 -6.62 -3.83
N MET A 285 1.00 -5.52 -3.88
CA MET A 285 1.09 -4.44 -4.87
C MET A 285 2.33 -3.55 -4.73
N VAL A 286 2.95 -3.53 -3.55
CA VAL A 286 4.19 -2.79 -3.26
C VAL A 286 5.25 -3.12 -4.29
N HIS A 287 5.89 -2.08 -4.83
CA HIS A 287 7.05 -2.18 -5.70
C HIS A 287 8.28 -2.69 -4.92
N PRO A 288 8.76 -3.93 -5.19
CA PRO A 288 9.86 -4.53 -4.42
C PRO A 288 11.15 -3.70 -4.35
N SER A 289 11.44 -2.83 -5.32
CA SER A 289 12.69 -2.07 -5.36
C SER A 289 12.61 -0.63 -4.82
N THR A 290 11.44 -0.14 -4.39
CA THR A 290 11.23 1.27 -3.97
C THR A 290 10.23 1.50 -2.85
N GLY A 291 9.49 0.47 -2.41
CA GLY A 291 8.44 0.61 -1.38
C GLY A 291 7.18 1.32 -1.87
N TYR A 292 7.22 1.94 -3.06
CA TYR A 292 6.08 2.64 -3.65
C TYR A 292 4.99 1.63 -4.02
N MET A 293 3.79 1.82 -3.49
CA MET A 293 2.69 0.88 -3.72
C MET A 293 1.53 1.53 -4.48
N VAL A 294 1.28 2.82 -4.26
CA VAL A 294 -0.06 3.08 -3.73
C VAL A 294 -1.01 3.85 -4.65
N ALA A 295 -0.53 4.50 -5.71
CA ALA A 295 -1.35 4.73 -6.91
C ALA A 295 -1.28 3.57 -7.93
N ARG A 296 -0.66 2.44 -7.60
CA ARG A 296 -1.10 1.16 -8.19
C ARG A 296 -2.49 0.88 -7.67
N THR A 297 -2.65 1.00 -6.35
CA THR A 297 -3.92 0.79 -5.67
C THR A 297 -4.97 1.78 -6.18
N LEU A 298 -4.66 3.09 -6.28
CA LEU A 298 -5.59 4.05 -6.90
C LEU A 298 -5.86 3.78 -8.40
N ALA A 299 -4.85 3.49 -9.22
CA ALA A 299 -5.05 3.22 -10.65
C ALA A 299 -5.69 1.84 -10.95
N THR A 300 -5.70 0.91 -10.00
CA THR A 300 -6.34 -0.41 -10.11
C THR A 300 -7.69 -0.47 -9.39
N ALA A 301 -8.02 0.49 -8.52
CA ALA A 301 -9.35 0.64 -7.93
C ALA A 301 -10.50 0.66 -8.97
N PRO A 302 -10.44 1.43 -10.09
CA PRO A 302 -11.49 1.36 -11.12
C PRO A 302 -11.53 -0.01 -11.80
N ILE A 303 -10.37 -0.62 -12.11
CA ILE A 303 -10.29 -1.95 -12.75
C ILE A 303 -10.98 -3.03 -11.87
N VAL A 304 -10.77 -2.97 -10.56
CA VAL A 304 -11.43 -3.84 -9.57
C VAL A 304 -12.93 -3.56 -9.49
N ALA A 305 -13.34 -2.30 -9.46
CA ALA A 305 -14.75 -1.92 -9.43
C ALA A 305 -15.49 -2.39 -10.69
N ASP A 306 -14.94 -2.15 -11.88
CA ASP A 306 -15.50 -2.57 -13.16
C ASP A 306 -15.62 -4.10 -13.24
N ALA A 307 -14.63 -4.85 -12.74
CA ALA A 307 -14.67 -6.31 -12.68
C ALA A 307 -15.81 -6.83 -11.79
N ILE A 308 -16.01 -6.23 -10.62
CA ILE A 308 -17.12 -6.57 -9.71
C ILE A 308 -18.46 -6.23 -10.37
N VAL A 309 -18.60 -5.04 -10.97
CA VAL A 309 -19.84 -4.60 -11.62
C VAL A 309 -20.21 -5.50 -12.79
N ARG A 310 -19.28 -5.79 -13.71
CA ARG A 310 -19.52 -6.68 -14.87
C ARG A 310 -19.98 -8.07 -14.43
N PHE A 311 -19.34 -8.68 -13.43
CA PHE A 311 -19.71 -10.01 -12.97
C PHE A 311 -21.13 -10.04 -12.37
N LEU A 312 -21.50 -8.98 -11.63
CA LEU A 312 -22.83 -8.88 -11.02
C LEU A 312 -23.93 -8.57 -12.06
N ASP A 313 -23.68 -7.66 -13.01
CA ASP A 313 -24.66 -7.29 -14.04
C ASP A 313 -24.88 -8.38 -15.10
N THR A 314 -23.90 -9.25 -15.36
CA THR A 314 -24.02 -10.36 -16.33
C THR A 314 -24.79 -11.58 -15.80
N GLY A 315 -25.32 -11.54 -14.57
CA GLY A 315 -26.06 -12.65 -13.98
C GLY A 315 -25.19 -13.81 -13.48
N GLY A 316 -23.87 -13.63 -13.41
CA GLY A 316 -22.92 -14.63 -12.89
C GLY A 316 -23.20 -15.08 -11.44
N ASN A 317 -24.03 -14.32 -10.72
CA ASN A 317 -24.57 -14.64 -9.40
C ASN A 317 -25.54 -15.86 -9.37
N SER A 318 -25.86 -16.46 -10.52
CA SER A 318 -26.87 -17.53 -10.63
C SER A 318 -26.34 -18.95 -10.40
N GLY A 319 -25.04 -19.13 -10.14
CA GLY A 319 -24.39 -20.43 -10.01
C GLY A 319 -23.88 -20.72 -8.60
N VAL A 320 -23.77 -22.02 -8.26
CA VAL A 320 -23.26 -22.52 -6.96
C VAL A 320 -21.85 -22.01 -6.63
N PHE A 321 -21.03 -21.70 -7.63
CA PHE A 321 -19.67 -21.16 -7.44
C PHE A 321 -19.56 -19.67 -7.83
N ALA A 322 -20.68 -18.93 -7.84
CA ALA A 322 -20.71 -17.51 -8.16
C ALA A 322 -19.71 -16.69 -7.34
N GLY A 323 -19.52 -17.04 -6.06
CA GLY A 323 -18.61 -16.35 -5.17
C GLY A 323 -17.14 -16.49 -5.57
N ASP A 324 -16.68 -17.71 -5.81
CA ASP A 324 -15.31 -17.99 -6.22
C ASP A 324 -15.03 -17.47 -7.64
N ALA A 325 -16.00 -17.56 -8.55
CA ALA A 325 -15.90 -17.03 -9.90
C ALA A 325 -15.75 -15.49 -9.92
N LEU A 326 -16.52 -14.76 -9.10
CA LEU A 326 -16.38 -13.31 -8.92
C LEU A 326 -14.97 -12.96 -8.44
N SER A 327 -14.53 -13.57 -7.33
CA SER A 327 -13.21 -13.29 -6.76
C SER A 327 -12.08 -13.68 -7.73
N ALA A 328 -12.25 -14.75 -8.52
CA ALA A 328 -11.29 -15.17 -9.53
C ALA A 328 -11.19 -14.21 -10.73
N GLU A 329 -12.30 -13.62 -11.22
CA GLU A 329 -12.23 -12.53 -12.19
C GLU A 329 -11.46 -11.33 -11.62
N VAL A 330 -11.82 -10.86 -10.43
CA VAL A 330 -11.16 -9.67 -9.84
C VAL A 330 -9.67 -9.92 -9.59
N TRP A 331 -9.27 -11.12 -9.15
CA TRP A 331 -7.86 -11.51 -9.04
C TRP A 331 -7.16 -11.60 -10.40
N ARG A 332 -7.84 -12.04 -11.47
CA ARG A 332 -7.30 -12.07 -12.84
C ARG A 332 -7.04 -10.67 -13.39
N GLU A 333 -7.93 -9.70 -13.13
CA GLU A 333 -7.73 -8.31 -13.57
C GLU A 333 -6.66 -7.57 -12.72
N LEU A 334 -6.51 -7.94 -11.44
CA LEU A 334 -5.50 -7.39 -10.53
C LEU A 334 -4.08 -7.97 -10.77
N TRP A 335 -3.97 -9.27 -11.07
CA TRP A 335 -2.71 -9.97 -11.33
C TRP A 335 -2.72 -10.81 -12.64
N PRO A 336 -3.00 -10.21 -13.81
CA PRO A 336 -2.79 -10.87 -15.10
C PRO A 336 -1.30 -11.17 -15.30
N ALA A 337 -0.97 -12.07 -16.23
CA ALA A 337 0.39 -12.58 -16.42
C ALA A 337 1.42 -11.45 -16.64
N GLU A 338 1.05 -10.40 -17.37
CA GLU A 338 1.88 -9.23 -17.63
C GLU A 338 2.27 -8.52 -16.32
N ARG A 339 1.36 -8.47 -15.34
CA ARG A 339 1.58 -7.90 -14.00
C ARG A 339 2.42 -8.80 -13.11
N ARG A 340 2.21 -10.13 -13.18
CA ARG A 340 3.05 -11.12 -12.48
C ARG A 340 4.50 -11.02 -12.96
N ARG A 341 4.71 -11.05 -14.28
CA ARG A 341 6.02 -10.91 -14.93
C ARG A 341 6.69 -9.55 -14.67
N GLN A 342 5.91 -8.46 -14.69
CA GLN A 342 6.37 -7.12 -14.27
C GLN A 342 6.93 -7.14 -12.83
N ARG A 343 6.25 -7.84 -11.92
CA ARG A 343 6.65 -7.94 -10.52
C ARG A 343 7.94 -8.72 -10.31
N GLU A 344 8.15 -9.82 -11.03
CA GLU A 344 9.34 -10.65 -10.89
C GLU A 344 10.64 -9.90 -11.22
N PHE A 345 10.63 -8.97 -12.16
CA PHE A 345 11.81 -8.14 -12.41
C PHE A 345 12.00 -7.04 -11.36
N PHE A 346 10.93 -6.45 -10.81
CA PHE A 346 11.12 -5.57 -9.65
C PHE A 346 11.74 -6.34 -8.45
N CYS A 347 11.38 -7.62 -8.27
CA CYS A 347 12.03 -8.51 -7.30
C CYS A 347 13.51 -8.76 -7.64
N PHE A 348 13.86 -8.93 -8.92
CA PHE A 348 15.26 -8.99 -9.39
C PHE A 348 16.03 -7.69 -9.07
N GLY A 349 15.45 -6.52 -9.32
CA GLY A 349 16.04 -5.23 -8.97
C GLY A 349 16.29 -5.09 -7.46
N MET A 350 15.32 -5.50 -6.64
CA MET A 350 15.47 -5.57 -5.18
C MET A 350 16.61 -6.52 -4.75
N ASP A 351 16.70 -7.72 -5.34
CA ASP A 351 17.75 -8.70 -5.03
C ASP A 351 19.15 -8.30 -5.57
N ILE A 352 19.24 -7.24 -6.40
CA ILE A 352 20.50 -6.52 -6.69
C ILE A 352 20.77 -5.45 -5.64
N LEU A 353 19.80 -4.56 -5.36
CA LEU A 353 19.95 -3.46 -4.39
C LEU A 353 20.36 -3.97 -2.99
N LEU A 354 19.80 -5.11 -2.56
CA LEU A 354 20.16 -5.83 -1.33
C LEU A 354 21.63 -6.27 -1.21
N LYS A 355 22.43 -6.09 -2.28
CA LYS A 355 23.84 -6.48 -2.33
C LYS A 355 24.77 -5.28 -2.58
N LEU A 356 24.24 -4.07 -2.76
CA LEU A 356 25.05 -2.87 -2.98
C LEU A 356 25.52 -2.29 -1.64
N ASP A 357 26.80 -1.96 -1.59
CA ASP A 357 27.39 -1.08 -0.58
C ASP A 357 27.09 0.39 -0.92
N LEU A 358 27.53 1.34 -0.09
CA LEU A 358 27.32 2.77 -0.31
C LEU A 358 27.80 3.25 -1.68
N ASP A 359 28.97 2.82 -2.13
CA ASP A 359 29.56 3.32 -3.38
C ASP A 359 28.98 2.60 -4.62
N GLY A 360 28.62 1.32 -4.50
CA GLY A 360 27.81 0.62 -5.51
C GLY A 360 26.42 1.24 -5.65
N THR A 361 25.81 1.64 -4.54
CA THR A 361 24.50 2.31 -4.50
C THR A 361 24.57 3.68 -5.17
N ARG A 362 25.59 4.50 -4.86
CA ARG A 362 25.83 5.78 -5.54
C ARG A 362 25.95 5.59 -7.06
N ARG A 363 26.89 4.76 -7.51
CA ARG A 363 27.11 4.49 -8.95
C ARG A 363 25.86 3.94 -9.66
N PHE A 364 25.03 3.18 -8.96
CA PHE A 364 23.74 2.71 -9.47
C PHE A 364 22.77 3.88 -9.66
N PHE A 365 22.61 4.74 -8.65
CA PHE A 365 21.69 5.88 -8.74
C PHE A 365 22.16 6.97 -9.70
N ASP A 366 23.46 7.22 -9.80
CA ASP A 366 24.05 8.10 -10.82
C ASP A 366 23.63 7.64 -12.22
N ALA A 367 23.86 6.36 -12.56
CA ALA A 367 23.50 5.78 -13.84
C ALA A 367 21.97 5.62 -14.05
N PHE A 368 21.18 5.66 -12.97
CA PHE A 368 19.72 5.54 -12.99
C PHE A 368 19.03 6.86 -13.33
N PHE A 369 19.48 7.98 -12.73
CA PHE A 369 18.91 9.31 -12.97
C PHE A 369 19.44 9.96 -14.26
N ASP A 370 20.61 9.53 -14.75
CA ASP A 370 21.15 9.88 -16.08
C ASP A 370 20.37 9.24 -17.25
N LEU A 371 19.45 8.31 -16.97
CA LEU A 371 18.58 7.75 -18.01
C LEU A 371 17.57 8.79 -18.52
N GLU A 372 17.18 8.62 -19.79
CA GLU A 372 16.08 9.38 -20.39
C GLU A 372 14.86 9.41 -19.45
N PRO A 373 14.29 10.58 -19.10
CA PRO A 373 13.36 10.72 -17.98
C PRO A 373 12.17 9.77 -18.02
N ARG A 374 11.74 9.36 -19.23
CA ARG A 374 10.71 8.34 -19.42
C ARG A 374 11.00 7.09 -18.59
N TYR A 375 12.23 6.56 -18.65
CA TYR A 375 12.59 5.31 -17.96
C TYR A 375 12.61 5.46 -16.46
N TRP A 376 13.26 6.47 -15.86
CA TRP A 376 13.33 6.51 -14.39
C TRP A 376 12.04 7.01 -13.73
N HIS A 377 11.31 7.98 -14.32
CA HIS A 377 9.93 8.30 -13.91
C HIS A 377 9.09 7.03 -13.91
N GLY A 378 9.35 6.22 -14.94
CA GLY A 378 8.86 4.88 -15.03
C GLY A 378 9.27 4.00 -13.86
N PHE A 379 10.57 3.71 -13.67
CA PHE A 379 11.03 2.51 -12.96
C PHE A 379 10.44 2.39 -11.59
N LEU A 380 10.33 3.50 -10.86
CA LEU A 380 10.08 3.56 -9.42
C LEU A 380 8.76 2.89 -8.97
N SER A 381 8.01 2.32 -9.91
CA SER A 381 6.59 2.54 -10.11
C SER A 381 6.08 1.61 -11.26
N SER A 382 4.75 1.39 -11.46
CA SER A 382 4.19 0.15 -12.09
C SER A 382 2.96 0.24 -13.08
N ARG A 383 3.02 0.85 -14.29
CA ARG A 383 2.45 0.42 -15.61
C ARG A 383 3.13 0.89 -16.94
N LEU A 384 4.39 0.50 -17.27
CA LEU A 384 4.68 -0.27 -18.53
C LEU A 384 5.17 -1.68 -18.16
N PHE A 385 5.24 -2.57 -19.15
CA PHE A 385 5.16 -4.03 -19.04
C PHE A 385 6.27 -4.69 -19.84
N LEU A 386 6.22 -6.02 -20.10
CA LEU A 386 7.22 -6.85 -20.82
C LEU A 386 7.72 -6.33 -22.20
N PRO A 387 7.53 -5.03 -22.59
CA PRO A 387 8.46 -4.18 -23.39
C PRO A 387 9.40 -3.07 -22.80
N GLU A 388 9.45 -2.61 -21.51
CA GLU A 388 10.47 -1.58 -21.02
C GLU A 388 11.47 -1.69 -19.75
N LEU A 389 11.50 -2.63 -18.75
CA LEU A 389 12.44 -2.70 -17.56
C LEU A 389 13.74 -3.31 -17.99
N VAL A 390 13.56 -4.24 -18.89
CA VAL A 390 14.61 -4.88 -19.61
C VAL A 390 15.11 -3.69 -20.52
N MET A 391 14.33 -2.79 -21.19
CA MET A 391 14.87 -1.55 -21.89
C MET A 391 15.78 -0.71 -21.01
N PHE A 392 15.21 -0.19 -19.95
CA PHE A 392 15.90 0.47 -18.86
C PHE A 392 17.12 -0.29 -18.38
N GLY A 393 17.07 -1.62 -18.30
CA GLY A 393 18.16 -2.48 -17.83
C GLY A 393 19.39 -2.45 -18.72
N LEU A 394 19.25 -2.44 -20.06
CA LEU A 394 20.40 -2.19 -20.93
C LEU A 394 20.76 -0.72 -21.04
N SER A 395 19.83 0.22 -20.96
CA SER A 395 20.18 1.64 -20.88
C SER A 395 21.01 1.92 -19.61
N LEU A 396 20.61 1.36 -18.47
CA LEU A 396 21.32 1.38 -17.19
C LEU A 396 22.67 0.68 -17.29
N PHE A 397 22.74 -0.51 -17.89
CA PHE A 397 24.01 -1.21 -18.11
C PHE A 397 24.93 -0.50 -19.11
N ALA A 398 24.37 0.24 -20.08
CA ALA A 398 25.11 1.03 -21.06
C ALA A 398 25.62 2.34 -20.48
N ASN A 399 24.87 3.03 -19.61
CA ASN A 399 25.32 4.25 -18.94
C ASN A 399 26.20 3.95 -17.70
N ALA A 400 26.03 2.78 -17.08
CA ALA A 400 26.84 2.31 -15.96
C ALA A 400 28.34 2.26 -16.27
N SER A 401 29.17 2.69 -15.31
CA SER A 401 30.63 2.57 -15.39
C SER A 401 31.10 1.11 -15.49
N ASN A 402 32.30 0.86 -16.01
CA ASN A 402 32.84 -0.51 -16.13
C ASN A 402 32.86 -1.28 -14.80
N THR A 403 33.18 -0.61 -13.69
CA THR A 403 33.08 -1.17 -12.33
C THR A 403 31.65 -1.60 -12.00
N SER A 404 30.68 -0.73 -12.27
CA SER A 404 29.26 -0.98 -12.03
C SER A 404 28.71 -2.08 -12.94
N ARG A 405 29.16 -2.19 -14.19
CA ARG A 405 28.81 -3.31 -15.10
C ARG A 405 29.27 -4.66 -14.55
N LEU A 406 30.53 -4.76 -14.12
CA LEU A 406 31.08 -5.97 -13.50
C LEU A 406 30.34 -6.31 -12.19
N GLU A 407 30.03 -5.30 -11.39
CA GLU A 407 29.27 -5.43 -10.15
C GLU A 407 27.83 -5.92 -10.40
N ILE A 408 27.10 -5.33 -11.36
CA ILE A 408 25.75 -5.74 -11.78
C ILE A 408 25.79 -7.18 -12.33
N MET A 409 26.80 -7.56 -13.11
CA MET A 409 26.95 -8.95 -13.57
C MET A 409 27.17 -9.91 -12.39
N ALA A 410 28.13 -9.63 -11.50
CA ALA A 410 28.46 -10.50 -10.37
C ALA A 410 27.33 -10.61 -9.35
N LYS A 411 26.73 -9.48 -8.93
CA LYS A 411 25.64 -9.43 -7.95
C LYS A 411 24.29 -9.86 -8.57
N GLY A 412 24.07 -9.61 -9.86
CA GLY A 412 22.80 -9.84 -10.57
C GLY A 412 22.62 -11.19 -11.29
N THR A 413 23.68 -11.95 -11.60
CA THR A 413 23.54 -13.22 -12.36
C THR A 413 22.59 -14.22 -11.68
N ALA A 414 22.74 -14.48 -10.37
CA ALA A 414 21.85 -15.40 -9.66
C ALA A 414 20.40 -14.86 -9.50
N PRO A 415 20.16 -13.58 -9.14
CA PRO A 415 18.85 -12.95 -9.24
C PRO A 415 18.20 -13.05 -10.63
N LEU A 416 18.97 -12.90 -11.71
CA LEU A 416 18.48 -13.00 -13.09
C LEU A 416 18.03 -14.44 -13.42
N ALA A 417 18.82 -15.43 -13.03
CA ALA A 417 18.47 -16.84 -13.20
C ALA A 417 17.18 -17.21 -12.42
N LYS A 418 17.05 -16.72 -11.18
CA LYS A 418 15.83 -16.83 -10.37
C LYS A 418 14.61 -16.19 -11.05
N MET A 419 14.76 -14.97 -11.58
CA MET A 419 13.70 -14.29 -12.31
C MET A 419 13.27 -15.10 -13.54
N ILE A 420 14.22 -15.57 -14.35
CA ILE A 420 13.94 -16.38 -15.55
C ILE A 420 13.21 -17.69 -15.17
N ALA A 421 13.63 -18.37 -14.11
CA ALA A 421 12.96 -19.58 -13.62
C ALA A 421 11.50 -19.29 -13.18
N ASN A 422 11.26 -18.19 -12.47
CA ASN A 422 9.91 -17.76 -12.08
C ASN A 422 9.06 -17.40 -13.31
N LEU A 423 9.61 -16.68 -14.29
CA LEU A 423 8.92 -16.32 -15.54
C LEU A 423 8.55 -17.54 -16.40
N ILE A 424 9.32 -18.63 -16.32
CA ILE A 424 8.98 -19.91 -16.96
C ILE A 424 7.80 -20.57 -16.24
N GLN A 425 7.87 -20.71 -14.90
CA GLN A 425 6.77 -21.28 -14.10
C GLN A 425 5.47 -20.48 -14.18
N ASP A 426 5.57 -19.17 -14.40
CA ASP A 426 4.43 -18.24 -14.60
C ASP A 426 3.77 -18.39 -15.99
N ARG A 427 4.38 -19.14 -16.92
CA ARG A 427 3.79 -19.46 -18.23
C ARG A 427 2.84 -20.66 -18.16
N ASP A 428 2.98 -21.49 -17.13
CA ASP A 428 2.21 -22.72 -16.92
C ASP A 428 1.10 -22.51 -15.85
N ARG A 429 0.71 -21.25 -15.60
CA ARG A 429 -0.30 -20.77 -14.64
C ARG A 429 -1.11 -19.59 -15.19
#